data_AF-A0A258RJX9-F1
#
_entry.id   AF-A0A258RJX9-F1
#
_cell.length_a   1.000
_cell.length_b   1.000
_cell.length_c   1.000
_cell.angle_alpha   90.00
_cell.angle_beta   90.00
_cell.angle_gamma   90.00
#
_symmetry.space_group_name_H-M   'P 1'
#
loop_
_entity.id
_entity.type
_entity.pdbx_description
1 polymer ?
#
loop_
_entity_poly.entity_id
_entity_poly.type
_entity_poly.pdbx_seq_one_letter_code
_entity_poly.pdbx_strand_id
1 'polypeptide(L)'
;MKFGVPLVPLVVLLLPGFISGMWLSTMVNWRFAPVIFGSLAVAYIWMRIVTSRDDQRLTQMVLKLKLAVRNPNRVLRNGARSYAPIGYRGGRHVWRR
;
A
#
# COMPACT_ATOMS: atom_id res chain seq x y z
N MET A 1 8.00 1.86 -0.58
CA MET A 1 6.91 2.54 -1.33
C MET A 1 7.10 4.04 -1.14
N LYS A 2 7.01 4.85 -2.19
CA LYS A 2 7.01 6.32 -2.07
C LYS A 2 5.64 6.79 -2.57
N PHE A 3 4.97 7.66 -1.81
CA PHE A 3 3.62 8.18 -2.12
C PHE A 3 2.51 7.12 -2.34
N GLY A 4 2.66 5.92 -1.77
CA GLY A 4 1.66 4.85 -1.89
C GLY A 4 1.70 4.11 -3.23
N VAL A 5 2.84 4.13 -3.94
CA VAL A 5 3.07 3.35 -5.17
C VAL A 5 4.33 2.48 -5.01
N PRO A 6 4.32 1.23 -5.51
CA PRO A 6 5.49 0.36 -5.51
C PRO A 6 6.63 0.97 -6.35
N LEU A 7 7.80 1.12 -5.74
CA LEU A 7 8.93 1.88 -6.30
C LEU A 7 9.47 1.26 -7.61
N VAL A 8 9.60 -0.07 -7.63
CA VAL A 8 10.12 -0.81 -8.77
C VAL A 8 9.24 -0.63 -10.02
N PRO A 9 7.93 -0.95 -10.01
CA PRO A 9 7.09 -0.75 -11.18
C PRO A 9 6.92 0.73 -11.55
N LEU A 10 6.98 1.66 -10.60
CA LEU A 10 7.01 3.09 -10.93
C LEU A 10 8.23 3.43 -11.79
N VAL A 11 9.43 2.99 -11.38
CA VAL A 11 10.68 3.25 -12.11
C VAL A 11 10.67 2.58 -13.49
N VAL A 12 10.21 1.32 -13.55
CA VAL A 12 10.15 0.52 -14.78
C VAL A 12 9.15 1.10 -15.80
N LEU A 13 8.06 1.74 -15.37
CA LEU A 13 7.11 2.39 -16.29
C LEU A 13 7.54 3.81 -16.66
N LEU A 14 7.99 4.58 -15.68
CA LEU A 14 8.18 6.02 -15.85
C LEU A 14 9.48 6.35 -16.61
N LEU A 15 10.59 5.63 -16.35
CA LEU A 15 11.85 5.89 -17.06
C LEU A 15 11.78 5.55 -18.56
N PRO A 16 11.35 4.35 -18.98
CA PRO A 16 11.26 4.03 -20.39
C PRO A 16 10.18 4.87 -21.07
N GLY A 17 9.01 5.04 -20.43
CA GLY A 17 7.93 5.84 -20.97
C GLY A 17 8.31 7.30 -21.21
N PHE A 18 9.12 7.89 -20.32
CA PHE A 18 9.63 9.24 -20.47
C PHE A 18 10.61 9.36 -21.65
N ILE A 19 11.55 8.41 -21.78
CA ILE A 19 12.51 8.38 -22.89
C ILE A 19 11.75 8.19 -24.22
N SER A 20 10.85 7.20 -24.30
CA SER A 20 10.03 6.97 -25.48
C SER A 20 9.16 8.18 -25.83
N GLY A 21 8.55 8.83 -24.83
CA GLY A 21 7.76 10.04 -25.00
C GLY A 21 8.56 11.19 -25.59
N MET A 22 9.76 11.45 -25.07
CA MET A 22 10.64 12.49 -25.60
C MET A 22 11.04 12.22 -27.05
N TRP A 23 11.58 11.03 -27.34
CA TRP A 23 12.14 10.74 -28.67
C TRP A 23 11.06 10.56 -29.75
N LEU A 24 9.95 9.88 -29.45
CA LEU A 24 8.86 9.71 -30.43
C LEU A 24 8.13 11.03 -30.69
N SER A 25 7.99 11.88 -29.67
CA SER A 25 7.36 13.19 -29.84
C SER A 25 8.22 14.16 -30.66
N THR A 26 9.54 14.10 -30.56
CA THR A 26 10.44 15.01 -31.30
C THR A 26 10.78 14.50 -32.69
N MET A 27 11.00 13.19 -32.88
CA MET A 27 11.46 12.65 -34.16
C MET A 27 10.35 12.14 -35.07
N VAL A 28 9.19 11.74 -34.52
CA VAL A 28 8.11 11.15 -35.32
C VAL A 28 6.93 12.10 -35.42
N ASN A 29 6.28 12.42 -34.30
CA ASN A 29 5.11 13.28 -34.28
C ASN A 29 4.80 13.77 -32.86
N TRP A 30 4.58 15.08 -32.69
CA TRP A 30 4.28 15.67 -31.38
C TRP A 30 3.05 15.05 -30.70
N ARG A 31 2.11 14.48 -31.47
CA ARG A 31 0.91 13.80 -30.96
C ARG A 31 1.21 12.57 -30.11
N PHE A 32 2.41 12.00 -30.17
CA PHE A 32 2.81 10.89 -29.30
C PHE A 32 2.98 11.32 -27.83
N ALA A 33 3.34 12.57 -27.56
CA ALA A 33 3.47 13.06 -26.19
C ALA A 33 2.18 12.92 -25.37
N PRO A 34 1.02 13.48 -25.78
CA PRO A 34 -0.20 13.37 -24.98
C PRO A 34 -0.67 11.91 -24.81
N VAL A 35 -0.44 11.04 -25.79
CA VAL A 35 -0.79 9.62 -25.71
C VAL A 35 0.06 8.90 -24.66
N ILE A 36 1.39 9.06 -24.72
CA ILE A 36 2.32 8.37 -23.83
C ILE A 36 2.17 8.91 -22.40
N PHE A 37 2.21 10.23 -22.20
CA PHE A 37 2.04 10.82 -20.87
C PHE A 37 0.65 10.58 -20.28
N GLY A 38 -0.40 10.60 -21.10
CA GLY A 38 -1.75 10.24 -20.68
C GLY A 38 -1.82 8.79 -20.17
N SER A 39 -1.24 7.84 -20.90
CA SER A 39 -1.19 6.43 -20.49
C SER A 39 -0.41 6.22 -19.18
N LEU A 40 0.71 6.94 -19.00
CA LEU A 40 1.52 6.89 -17.77
C LEU A 40 0.74 7.44 -16.57
N ALA A 41 -0.03 8.51 -16.74
CA ALA A 41 -0.87 9.07 -15.69
C ALA A 41 -1.98 8.09 -15.27
N VAL A 42 -2.64 7.43 -16.23
CA VAL A 42 -3.66 6.40 -15.95
C VAL A 42 -3.05 5.23 -15.19
N ALA A 43 -1.90 4.72 -15.64
CA ALA A 43 -1.18 3.63 -14.96
C ALA A 43 -0.78 4.01 -13.53
N TYR A 44 -0.31 5.24 -13.31
CA TYR A 44 0.03 5.74 -11.98
C TYR A 44 -1.18 5.79 -11.04
N ILE A 45 -2.32 6.31 -11.51
CA ILE A 45 -3.57 6.35 -10.75
C ILE A 45 -4.02 4.93 -10.39
N TRP A 46 -3.97 4.00 -11.35
CA TRP A 46 -4.33 2.60 -11.12
C TRP A 46 -3.45 1.95 -10.05
N MET A 47 -2.13 2.12 -10.13
CA MET A 47 -1.22 1.60 -9.11
C MET A 47 -1.52 2.17 -7.73
N ARG A 48 -1.86 3.46 -7.64
CA ARG A 48 -2.24 4.10 -6.37
C ARG A 48 -3.52 3.50 -5.78
N ILE A 49 -4.54 3.28 -6.62
CA ILE A 49 -5.79 2.63 -6.21
C ILE A 49 -5.53 1.21 -5.70
N VAL A 50 -4.78 0.40 -6.45
CA VAL A 50 -4.46 -0.98 -6.06
C VAL A 50 -3.65 -1.00 -4.76
N THR A 51 -2.60 -0.20 -4.66
CA THR A 51 -1.70 -0.20 -3.50
C THR A 51 -2.37 0.33 -2.25
N SER A 52 -3.26 1.33 -2.36
CA SER A 52 -4.04 1.83 -1.22
C SER A 52 -4.91 0.77 -0.55
N ARG A 53 -5.39 -0.22 -1.32
CA ARG A 53 -6.16 -1.36 -0.78
C ARG A 53 -5.28 -2.42 -0.14
N ASP A 54 -4.04 -2.52 -0.58
CA ASP A 54 -3.09 -3.54 -0.11
C ASP A 54 -2.41 -3.16 1.21
N ASP A 55 -2.04 -1.87 1.37
CA ASP A 55 -1.40 -1.36 2.59
C ASP A 55 -2.28 -1.59 3.84
N GLN A 56 -3.60 -1.49 3.70
CA GLN A 56 -4.55 -1.77 4.77
C GLN A 56 -4.61 -3.26 5.13
N ARG A 57 -4.61 -4.16 4.13
CA ARG A 57 -4.67 -5.61 4.35
C ARG A 57 -3.39 -6.13 4.99
N LEU A 58 -2.23 -5.67 4.54
CA LEU A 58 -0.95 -6.05 5.14
C LEU A 58 -0.87 -5.59 6.60
N THR A 59 -1.27 -4.34 6.87
CA THR A 59 -1.29 -3.79 8.24
C THR A 59 -2.25 -4.59 9.14
N GLN A 60 -3.41 -4.98 8.62
CA GLN A 60 -4.37 -5.83 9.34
C GLN A 60 -3.85 -7.26 9.57
N MET A 61 -3.19 -7.87 8.59
CA MET A 61 -2.58 -9.20 8.74
C MET A 61 -1.48 -9.19 9.78
N VAL A 62 -0.59 -8.20 9.74
CA VAL A 62 0.48 -8.00 10.75
C VAL A 62 -0.13 -7.78 12.14
N LEU A 63 -1.19 -6.98 12.23
CA LEU A 63 -1.90 -6.77 13.50
C LEU A 63 -2.52 -8.07 14.02
N LYS A 64 -3.19 -8.84 13.17
CA LYS A 64 -3.75 -10.16 13.52
C LYS A 64 -2.68 -11.12 14.01
N LEU A 65 -1.55 -11.21 13.29
CA LEU A 65 -0.43 -12.08 13.65
C LEU A 65 0.17 -11.67 15.00
N LYS A 66 0.42 -10.37 15.20
CA LYS A 66 0.96 -9.84 16.46
C LYS A 66 0.02 -10.09 17.65
N LEU A 67 -1.30 -9.98 17.43
CA LEU A 67 -2.31 -10.31 18.44
C LEU A 67 -2.40 -11.82 18.70
N ALA A 68 -2.17 -12.67 17.70
CA ALA A 68 -2.15 -14.12 17.86
C ALA A 68 -0.92 -14.57 18.69
N VAL A 69 0.27 -14.04 18.39
CA VAL A 69 1.51 -14.37 19.11
C VAL A 69 1.45 -13.91 20.57
N ARG A 70 0.93 -12.70 20.85
CA ARG A 70 0.85 -12.16 22.22
C ARG A 70 -0.24 -12.80 23.10
N ASN A 71 -1.10 -13.66 22.56
CA ASN A 71 -2.18 -14.31 23.33
C ASN A 71 -2.31 -15.80 23.01
N PRO A 72 -1.41 -16.65 23.55
CA PRO A 72 -1.50 -18.10 23.40
C PRO A 72 -2.74 -18.70 24.09
N ASN A 73 -3.28 -18.07 25.15
CA ASN A 73 -4.46 -18.54 25.91
C ASN A 73 -5.82 -18.28 25.24
N ARG A 74 -5.90 -18.40 23.91
CA ARG A 74 -7.16 -18.20 23.14
C ARG A 74 -8.25 -19.22 23.47
N VAL A 75 -7.85 -20.42 23.87
CA VAL A 75 -8.72 -21.58 24.09
C VAL A 75 -9.46 -21.48 25.43
N LEU A 76 -8.83 -20.89 26.45
CA LEU A 76 -9.38 -20.77 27.80
C LEU A 76 -10.49 -19.72 27.95
N ARG A 77 -10.70 -18.86 26.95
CA ARG A 77 -11.62 -17.70 27.03
C ARG A 77 -12.80 -17.77 26.04
N ASN A 78 -13.10 -18.93 25.46
CA ASN A 78 -14.19 -19.12 24.47
C ASN A 78 -14.26 -18.03 23.39
N GLY A 79 -13.10 -17.53 22.94
CA GLY A 79 -13.04 -16.50 21.90
C GLY A 79 -13.48 -15.08 22.30
N ALA A 80 -13.98 -14.84 23.51
CA ALA A 80 -14.39 -13.51 23.96
C ALA A 80 -13.16 -12.59 24.13
N ARG A 81 -13.11 -11.48 23.37
CA ARG A 81 -12.02 -10.50 23.38
C ARG A 81 -12.57 -9.08 23.36
N SER A 82 -12.18 -8.28 24.36
CA SER A 82 -12.36 -6.82 24.37
C SER A 82 -10.97 -6.17 24.28
N TYR A 83 -10.69 -5.52 23.16
CA TYR A 83 -9.47 -4.72 22.98
C TYR A 83 -9.85 -3.25 23.08
N ALA A 84 -9.35 -2.57 24.11
CA ALA A 84 -9.52 -1.13 24.24
C ALA A 84 -8.24 -0.39 23.84
N PRO A 85 -8.36 0.75 23.13
CA PRO A 85 -7.22 1.60 22.79
C PRO A 85 -6.65 2.31 24.03
N ILE A 86 -7.38 2.31 25.14
CA ILE A 86 -7.01 2.91 26.42
C ILE A 86 -6.80 1.83 27.48
N GLY A 87 -5.85 2.05 28.38
CA GLY A 87 -5.65 1.19 29.53
C GLY A 87 -6.72 1.46 30.59
N TYR A 88 -7.62 0.50 30.81
CA TYR A 88 -8.52 0.56 31.97
C TYR A 88 -7.71 0.34 33.25
N ARG A 89 -8.10 1.04 34.34
CA ARG A 89 -7.46 0.92 35.65
C ARG A 89 -7.62 -0.54 36.14
N GLY A 90 -6.51 -1.27 36.24
CA GLY A 90 -6.47 -2.71 36.56
C GLY A 90 -6.33 -3.66 35.34
N GLY A 91 -6.42 -3.15 34.11
CA GLY A 91 -6.23 -3.94 32.89
C GLY A 91 -4.77 -4.01 32.43
N ARG A 92 -4.17 -5.20 32.42
CA ARG A 92 -2.80 -5.45 31.89
C ARG A 92 -2.73 -5.63 30.36
N HIS A 93 -3.86 -5.53 29.65
CA HIS A 93 -3.95 -5.80 28.21
C HIS A 93 -3.94 -4.52 27.36
N VAL A 94 -2.92 -3.67 27.51
CA VAL A 94 -2.79 -2.43 26.71
C VAL A 94 -1.95 -2.71 25.46
N TRP A 95 -2.52 -2.43 24.28
CA TRP A 95 -1.89 -2.72 22.98
C TRP A 95 -0.81 -1.69 22.58
N ARG A 96 -0.90 -0.44 23.06
CA ARG A 96 0.14 0.59 22.89
C ARG A 96 0.87 0.85 24.21
N ARG A 97 2.18 0.59 24.21
CA ARG A 97 3.16 1.38 24.95
C ARG A 97 3.91 2.19 23.91
#